data_AF-A0A4Z0N042-F1
#
_entry.id   AF-A0A4Z0N042-F1
#
_cell.length_a   1.000
_cell.length_b   1.000
_cell.length_c   1.000
_cell.angle_alpha   90.00
_cell.angle_beta   90.00
_cell.angle_gamma   90.00
#
_symmetry.space_group_name_H-M   'P 1'
#
loop_
_entity.id
_entity.type
_entity.pdbx_description
1 polymer ?
#
loop_
_entity_poly.entity_id
_entity_poly.type
_entity_poly.pdbx_seq_one_letter_code
_entity_poly.pdbx_strand_id
1 'polypeptide(L)'
;MTAAATQAAVSTAVVSPLAALQSMWNAMASQLSYIFFNQAPTAAPSVWSQWGPNKQITVDLSAVSNNGFPVTYSIKTQPKYGTLSFDASTGRYTYTPNADFVTPGISDTFTITINNGASAALPGFAGFVQGVVHSLAVALNIAKPDSIDQQINVTVTGTGVYGGDVAQLAELHRQQNYWNCVLMSSAMAAAQVTNTLTEDEDTVVAWAKELDSIVSPGRKMFLSERLEMGAWPKDAVRLLEQHWAVTAVNTTYATYDANGKRIAGATAADGQRALNDLDAALAQGSAITVGINNNALYSSVPGWKPGSANPNFTTYNHQIQVLRVDVANGKVWVNDSALPSGGTEFSLSAFMKSWQASDYDLTVVSAIPQAGSASASTAA
;
A
#
# COMPACT_ATOMS: atom_id res chain seq x y z
N MET A 1 -78.70 16.04 -5.75
CA MET A 1 -77.24 16.16 -5.91
C MET A 1 -76.70 16.71 -4.61
N THR A 2 -76.18 15.85 -3.71
CA THR A 2 -74.72 15.64 -3.47
C THR A 2 -74.03 16.93 -3.01
N ALA A 3 -73.31 17.01 -1.89
CA ALA A 3 -72.51 16.01 -1.19
C ALA A 3 -72.35 16.33 0.31
N ALA A 4 -72.28 15.27 1.11
CA ALA A 4 -71.63 15.28 2.42
C ALA A 4 -70.18 14.81 2.21
N ALA A 5 -69.20 15.52 2.77
CA ALA A 5 -67.82 15.07 2.84
C ALA A 5 -67.33 15.13 4.29
N THR A 6 -67.22 13.93 4.83
CA THR A 6 -66.65 13.44 6.09
C THR A 6 -65.34 14.09 6.52
N GLN A 7 -65.32 14.56 7.78
CA GLN A 7 -64.10 14.72 8.58
C GLN A 7 -63.50 13.33 8.84
N ALA A 8 -62.28 13.10 8.38
CA ALA A 8 -61.51 11.91 8.74
C ALA A 8 -61.02 12.05 10.19
N ALA A 9 -61.50 11.18 11.07
CA ALA A 9 -61.04 11.07 12.44
C ALA A 9 -59.59 10.55 12.44
N VAL A 10 -58.67 11.32 13.02
CA VAL A 10 -57.32 10.86 13.34
C VAL A 10 -57.45 9.84 14.49
N SER A 11 -57.39 8.56 14.16
CA SER A 11 -57.31 7.47 15.13
C SER A 11 -55.94 7.50 15.80
N THR A 12 -55.83 8.13 16.98
CA THR A 12 -54.72 7.89 17.89
C THR A 12 -54.88 6.50 18.48
N ALA A 13 -54.11 5.53 17.98
CA ALA A 13 -54.11 4.17 18.53
C ALA A 13 -53.59 4.21 19.97
N VAL A 14 -54.46 3.91 20.94
CA VAL A 14 -54.08 3.70 22.34
C VAL A 14 -53.44 2.31 22.44
N VAL A 15 -52.13 2.25 22.67
CA VAL A 15 -51.43 0.99 22.94
C VAL A 15 -51.96 0.43 24.26
N SER A 16 -52.46 -0.81 24.27
CA SER A 16 -53.01 -1.39 25.48
C SER A 16 -51.92 -1.57 26.56
N PRO A 17 -52.23 -1.42 27.86
CA PRO A 17 -51.26 -1.61 28.94
C PRO A 17 -50.57 -2.98 28.93
N LEU A 18 -51.28 -4.01 28.44
CA LEU A 18 -50.75 -5.36 28.28
C LEU A 18 -49.71 -5.44 27.15
N ALA A 19 -49.95 -4.76 26.03
CA ALA A 19 -48.97 -4.67 24.92
C ALA A 19 -47.72 -3.89 25.34
N ALA A 20 -47.88 -2.83 26.13
CA ALA A 20 -46.76 -2.08 26.70
C ALA A 20 -45.89 -2.97 27.62
N LEU A 21 -46.49 -3.70 28.55
CA LEU A 21 -45.77 -4.60 29.45
C LEU A 21 -45.03 -5.71 28.70
N GLN A 22 -45.66 -6.31 27.68
CA GLN A 22 -45.03 -7.33 26.85
C GLN A 22 -43.84 -6.78 26.07
N SER A 23 -43.94 -5.55 25.54
CA SER A 23 -42.83 -4.90 24.82
C SER A 23 -41.64 -4.61 25.74
N MET A 24 -41.89 -4.20 26.98
CA MET A 24 -40.86 -3.98 27.99
C MET A 24 -40.15 -5.28 28.37
N TRP A 25 -40.90 -6.37 28.55
CA TRP A 25 -40.32 -7.68 28.84
C TRP A 25 -39.43 -8.17 27.70
N ASN A 26 -39.89 -8.04 26.46
CA ASN A 26 -39.13 -8.43 25.27
C ASN A 26 -37.84 -7.59 25.12
N ALA A 27 -37.91 -6.28 25.38
CA ALA A 27 -36.74 -5.39 25.36
C ALA A 27 -35.72 -5.80 26.45
N MET A 28 -36.18 -6.11 27.66
CA MET A 28 -35.32 -6.56 28.75
C MET A 28 -34.66 -7.92 28.44
N ALA A 29 -35.43 -8.89 27.92
CA ALA A 29 -34.91 -10.19 27.53
C ALA A 29 -33.88 -10.08 26.39
N SER A 30 -34.13 -9.23 25.40
CA SER A 30 -33.19 -8.91 24.32
C SER A 30 -31.89 -8.31 24.84
N GLN A 31 -31.96 -7.42 25.84
CA GLN A 31 -30.78 -6.81 26.47
C GLN A 31 -29.96 -7.81 27.30
N LEU A 32 -30.61 -8.68 28.08
CA LEU A 32 -29.92 -9.76 28.79
C LEU A 32 -29.28 -10.76 27.82
N SER A 33 -29.97 -11.08 26.71
CA SER A 33 -29.44 -11.91 25.64
C SER A 33 -28.21 -11.28 25.00
N TYR A 34 -28.24 -9.98 24.70
CA TYR A 34 -27.07 -9.25 24.21
C TYR A 34 -25.90 -9.27 25.20
N ILE A 35 -26.14 -8.97 26.48
CA ILE A 35 -25.05 -8.88 27.46
C ILE A 35 -24.34 -10.24 27.60
N PHE A 36 -25.09 -11.33 27.77
CA PHE A 36 -24.53 -12.63 28.19
C PHE A 36 -24.47 -13.68 27.08
N PHE A 37 -25.20 -13.53 25.98
CA PHE A 37 -25.34 -14.56 24.95
C PHE A 37 -25.16 -14.01 23.53
N ASN A 38 -24.50 -12.84 23.40
CA ASN A 38 -24.21 -12.25 22.10
C ASN A 38 -23.55 -13.26 21.16
N GLN A 39 -23.95 -13.22 19.90
CA GLN A 39 -23.28 -13.92 18.81
C GLN A 39 -22.77 -12.90 17.81
N ALA A 40 -21.48 -12.98 17.52
CA ALA A 40 -20.83 -12.14 16.53
C ALA A 40 -21.52 -12.29 15.16
N PRO A 41 -21.53 -11.24 14.32
CA PRO A 41 -22.07 -11.38 12.99
C PRO A 41 -21.21 -12.35 12.16
N THR A 42 -21.80 -12.92 11.12
CA THR A 42 -21.10 -13.73 10.11
C THR A 42 -21.11 -12.97 8.79
N ALA A 43 -20.13 -13.23 7.93
CA ALA A 43 -20.04 -12.63 6.61
C ALA A 43 -19.40 -13.61 5.63
N ALA A 44 -19.81 -13.52 4.37
CA ALA A 44 -19.23 -14.27 3.27
C ALA A 44 -19.03 -13.30 2.10
N PRO A 45 -18.00 -12.44 2.16
CA PRO A 45 -17.82 -11.41 1.16
C PRO A 45 -17.65 -11.98 -0.25
N SER A 46 -18.33 -11.37 -1.21
CA SER A 46 -18.14 -11.63 -2.64
C SER A 46 -17.64 -10.38 -3.34
N VAL A 47 -16.60 -10.56 -4.14
CA VAL A 47 -16.02 -9.52 -5.00
C VAL A 47 -16.47 -9.79 -6.42
N TRP A 48 -17.21 -8.86 -7.01
CA TRP A 48 -17.80 -9.04 -8.33
C TRP A 48 -16.81 -8.68 -9.45
N SER A 49 -17.18 -9.01 -10.68
CA SER A 49 -16.42 -8.59 -11.85
C SER A 49 -16.36 -7.08 -11.96
N GLN A 50 -15.20 -6.56 -12.36
CA GLN A 50 -15.02 -5.14 -12.64
C GLN A 50 -15.89 -4.67 -13.82
N TRP A 51 -16.32 -3.41 -13.81
CA TRP A 51 -17.20 -2.85 -14.85
C TRP A 51 -16.90 -1.38 -15.16
N GLY A 52 -17.35 -0.94 -16.34
CA GLY A 52 -17.16 0.42 -16.83
C GLY A 52 -15.70 0.76 -17.20
N PRO A 53 -15.47 1.97 -17.77
CA PRO A 53 -14.12 2.41 -18.16
C PRO A 53 -13.18 2.59 -16.97
N ASN A 54 -13.73 2.88 -15.78
CA ASN A 54 -12.95 3.07 -14.55
C ASN A 54 -12.71 1.76 -13.78
N LYS A 55 -13.12 0.60 -14.33
CA LYS A 55 -12.97 -0.73 -13.72
C LYS A 55 -13.43 -0.78 -12.26
N GLN A 56 -14.61 -0.24 -11.99
CA GLN A 56 -15.22 -0.28 -10.66
C GLN A 56 -15.55 -1.71 -10.26
N ILE A 57 -15.42 -2.04 -8.98
CA ILE A 57 -15.65 -3.38 -8.44
C ILE A 57 -16.67 -3.28 -7.31
N THR A 58 -17.76 -4.04 -7.41
CA THR A 58 -18.74 -4.15 -6.32
C THR A 58 -18.32 -5.23 -5.34
N VAL A 59 -18.42 -4.92 -4.05
CA VAL A 59 -18.17 -5.84 -2.94
C VAL A 59 -19.43 -5.96 -2.11
N ASP A 60 -19.97 -7.18 -2.07
CA ASP A 60 -21.12 -7.55 -1.25
C ASP A 60 -20.62 -8.36 -0.06
N LEU A 61 -20.75 -7.83 1.15
CA LEU A 61 -20.26 -8.49 2.37
C LEU A 61 -21.13 -9.69 2.78
N SER A 62 -22.38 -9.73 2.31
CA SER A 62 -23.37 -10.76 2.64
C SER A 62 -23.39 -11.08 4.14
N ALA A 63 -23.41 -10.01 4.94
CA ALA A 63 -23.34 -10.12 6.39
C ALA A 63 -24.68 -10.53 7.00
N VAL A 64 -24.63 -11.38 8.01
CA VAL A 64 -25.79 -11.87 8.75
C VAL A 64 -25.61 -11.52 10.22
N SER A 65 -26.64 -10.92 10.82
CA SER A 65 -26.71 -10.76 12.26
C SER A 65 -27.10 -12.06 12.92
N ASN A 66 -26.40 -12.41 14.01
CA ASN A 66 -26.67 -13.61 14.79
C ASN A 66 -27.23 -13.32 16.19
N ASN A 67 -27.55 -12.05 16.50
CA ASN A 67 -27.99 -11.62 17.83
C ASN A 67 -29.34 -10.85 17.82
N GLY A 68 -30.00 -10.77 16.67
CA GLY A 68 -31.30 -10.09 16.52
C GLY A 68 -31.24 -8.57 16.33
N PHE A 69 -30.03 -7.96 16.34
CA PHE A 69 -29.83 -6.54 16.04
C PHE A 69 -29.28 -6.37 14.62
N PRO A 70 -29.65 -5.31 13.88
CA PRO A 70 -29.17 -5.10 12.51
C PRO A 70 -27.64 -4.91 12.47
N VAL A 71 -27.02 -5.37 11.38
CA VAL A 71 -25.60 -5.11 11.13
C VAL A 71 -25.37 -3.67 10.69
N THR A 72 -24.21 -3.15 11.05
CA THR A 72 -23.66 -1.86 10.61
C THR A 72 -22.24 -2.10 10.09
N TYR A 73 -21.80 -1.21 9.19
CA TYR A 73 -20.50 -1.34 8.52
C TYR A 73 -19.66 -0.09 8.75
N SER A 74 -18.36 -0.30 8.95
CA SER A 74 -17.38 0.79 9.01
C SER A 74 -16.07 0.35 8.37
N ILE A 75 -15.38 1.27 7.71
CA ILE A 75 -14.07 1.00 7.11
C ILE A 75 -13.01 1.11 8.20
N LYS A 76 -12.34 0.00 8.51
CA LYS A 76 -11.23 -0.04 9.48
C LYS A 76 -9.91 0.37 8.84
N THR A 77 -9.66 -0.12 7.64
CA THR A 77 -8.46 0.21 6.84
C THR A 77 -8.93 0.56 5.44
N GLN A 78 -8.60 1.75 4.95
CA GLN A 78 -8.90 2.17 3.59
C GLN A 78 -8.01 1.43 2.56
N PRO A 79 -8.47 1.25 1.32
CA PRO A 79 -7.60 0.86 0.21
C PRO A 79 -6.48 1.89 0.00
N LYS A 80 -5.33 1.44 -0.52
CA LYS A 80 -4.17 2.31 -0.81
C LYS A 80 -4.24 2.91 -2.23
N TYR A 81 -4.82 2.19 -3.18
CA TYR A 81 -4.77 2.44 -4.62
C TYR A 81 -6.15 2.74 -5.24
N GLY A 82 -7.13 3.03 -4.40
CA GLY A 82 -8.46 3.42 -4.82
C GLY A 82 -9.27 4.01 -3.69
N THR A 83 -10.58 4.06 -3.88
CA THR A 83 -11.55 4.59 -2.92
C THR A 83 -12.75 3.66 -2.78
N LEU A 84 -13.44 3.75 -1.64
CA LEU A 84 -14.67 3.01 -1.38
C LEU A 84 -15.85 3.97 -1.23
N SER A 85 -16.97 3.65 -1.88
CA SER A 85 -18.27 4.25 -1.62
C SER A 85 -19.25 3.19 -1.09
N PHE A 86 -19.98 3.51 -0.03
CA PHE A 86 -20.98 2.62 0.57
C PHE A 86 -22.38 3.00 0.10
N ASP A 87 -23.16 2.02 -0.37
CA ASP A 87 -24.58 2.16 -0.69
C ASP A 87 -25.42 1.60 0.45
N ALA A 88 -26.03 2.48 1.24
CA ALA A 88 -26.87 2.11 2.37
C ALA A 88 -28.16 1.39 1.98
N SER A 89 -28.63 1.54 0.74
CA SER A 89 -29.86 0.88 0.28
C SER A 89 -29.65 -0.60 -0.03
N THR A 90 -28.44 -0.96 -0.48
CA THR A 90 -28.08 -2.33 -0.83
C THR A 90 -27.12 -2.98 0.18
N GLY A 91 -26.49 -2.20 1.07
CA GLY A 91 -25.50 -2.69 2.01
C GLY A 91 -24.17 -3.08 1.36
N ARG A 92 -23.88 -2.55 0.17
CA ARG A 92 -22.70 -2.91 -0.64
C ARG A 92 -21.68 -1.78 -0.69
N TYR A 93 -20.42 -2.16 -0.92
CA TYR A 93 -19.36 -1.22 -1.24
C TYR A 93 -19.06 -1.25 -2.73
N THR A 94 -18.70 -0.10 -3.30
CA THR A 94 -18.08 -0.01 -4.62
C THR A 94 -16.66 0.50 -4.45
N TYR A 95 -15.70 -0.28 -4.91
CA TYR A 95 -14.31 0.10 -5.05
C TYR A 95 -14.09 0.76 -6.40
N THR A 96 -13.49 1.95 -6.40
CA THR A 96 -13.04 2.65 -7.61
C THR A 96 -11.52 2.82 -7.53
N PRO A 97 -10.75 2.19 -8.43
CA PRO A 97 -9.31 2.38 -8.45
C PRO A 97 -8.92 3.78 -8.90
N ASN A 98 -7.73 4.23 -8.51
CA ASN A 98 -7.15 5.45 -9.06
C ASN A 98 -6.90 5.27 -10.57
N ALA A 99 -7.01 6.38 -11.31
CA ALA A 99 -6.92 6.36 -12.78
C ALA A 99 -5.60 5.76 -13.30
N ASP A 100 -4.49 5.99 -12.57
CA ASP A 100 -3.15 5.49 -12.91
C ASP A 100 -3.08 3.96 -12.99
N PHE A 101 -4.00 3.24 -12.31
CA PHE A 101 -4.02 1.78 -12.26
C PHE A 101 -5.05 1.14 -13.19
N VAL A 102 -5.88 1.94 -13.87
CA VAL A 102 -6.91 1.40 -14.79
C VAL A 102 -6.26 0.63 -15.94
N THR A 103 -5.15 1.11 -16.49
CA THR A 103 -4.46 0.46 -17.62
C THR A 103 -3.53 -0.66 -17.16
N PRO A 104 -2.53 -0.41 -16.29
CA PRO A 104 -1.57 -1.45 -15.92
C PRO A 104 -2.17 -2.50 -14.97
N GLY A 105 -3.25 -2.16 -14.26
CA GLY A 105 -3.80 -2.98 -13.19
C GLY A 105 -3.10 -2.70 -11.86
N ILE A 106 -3.64 -3.24 -10.77
CA ILE A 106 -3.03 -3.22 -9.43
C ILE A 106 -3.81 -4.17 -8.51
N SER A 107 -3.17 -4.70 -7.47
CA SER A 107 -3.89 -5.33 -6.35
C SER A 107 -3.99 -4.39 -5.15
N ASP A 108 -5.13 -4.40 -4.49
CA ASP A 108 -5.39 -3.56 -3.32
C ASP A 108 -6.14 -4.35 -2.24
N THR A 109 -6.08 -3.86 -1.01
CA THR A 109 -6.69 -4.51 0.15
C THR A 109 -7.25 -3.47 1.10
N PHE A 110 -8.39 -3.78 1.70
CA PHE A 110 -9.01 -2.94 2.71
C PHE A 110 -9.71 -3.82 3.76
N THR A 111 -10.08 -3.24 4.90
CA THR A 111 -10.74 -3.99 5.97
C THR A 111 -12.03 -3.30 6.37
N ILE A 112 -13.13 -4.05 6.36
CA ILE A 112 -14.43 -3.59 6.85
C ILE A 112 -14.72 -4.25 8.19
N THR A 113 -15.07 -3.45 9.18
CA THR A 113 -15.64 -3.93 10.44
C THR A 113 -17.15 -4.03 10.30
N ILE A 114 -17.67 -5.22 10.56
CA ILE A 114 -19.10 -5.54 10.56
C ILE A 114 -19.53 -5.66 12.01
N ASN A 115 -20.52 -4.88 12.44
CA ASN A 115 -20.93 -4.80 13.84
C ASN A 115 -22.44 -5.03 13.97
N ASN A 116 -22.86 -5.95 14.84
CA ASN A 116 -24.26 -6.18 15.20
C ASN A 116 -24.57 -5.81 16.67
N GLY A 117 -23.69 -5.07 17.37
CA GLY A 117 -23.93 -4.57 18.72
C GLY A 117 -24.38 -3.11 18.79
N ALA A 118 -24.17 -2.32 17.72
CA ALA A 118 -24.37 -0.87 17.72
C ALA A 118 -25.80 -0.45 18.08
N SER A 119 -26.80 -1.19 17.58
CA SER A 119 -28.22 -0.94 17.90
C SER A 119 -28.67 -1.53 19.24
N ALA A 120 -27.85 -2.39 19.86
CA ALA A 120 -28.12 -2.98 21.17
C ALA A 120 -27.67 -2.08 22.32
N ALA A 121 -26.73 -1.17 22.07
CA ALA A 121 -26.15 -0.29 23.07
C ALA A 121 -27.20 0.67 23.65
N LEU A 122 -27.37 0.62 24.98
CA LEU A 122 -28.20 1.57 25.72
C LEU A 122 -27.49 2.94 25.81
N PRO A 123 -28.25 4.05 25.91
CA PRO A 123 -27.65 5.37 26.07
C PRO A 123 -27.17 5.62 27.51
N GLY A 124 -26.23 6.56 27.66
CA GLY A 124 -25.81 7.11 28.95
C GLY A 124 -25.20 6.08 29.91
N PHE A 125 -25.44 6.26 31.22
CA PHE A 125 -24.86 5.42 32.26
C PHE A 125 -25.30 3.94 32.19
N ALA A 126 -26.53 3.68 31.72
CA ALA A 126 -27.00 2.31 31.51
C ALA A 126 -26.16 1.59 30.43
N GLY A 127 -25.83 2.28 29.34
CA GLY A 127 -24.92 1.79 28.31
C GLY A 127 -23.51 1.52 28.83
N PHE A 128 -23.00 2.39 29.70
CA PHE A 128 -21.71 2.18 30.37
C PHE A 128 -21.71 0.87 31.17
N VAL A 129 -22.71 0.65 32.03
CA VAL A 129 -22.82 -0.57 32.84
C VAL A 129 -22.98 -1.80 31.94
N GLN A 130 -23.87 -1.74 30.95
CA GLN A 130 -24.06 -2.81 29.95
C GLN A 130 -22.75 -3.17 29.27
N GLY A 131 -22.00 -2.17 28.80
CA GLY A 131 -20.73 -2.37 28.11
C GLY A 131 -19.67 -3.02 29.00
N VAL A 132 -19.58 -2.63 30.28
CA VAL A 132 -18.67 -3.27 31.24
C VAL A 132 -19.03 -4.73 31.45
N VAL A 133 -20.31 -5.04 31.70
CA VAL A 133 -20.76 -6.41 31.95
C VAL A 133 -20.62 -7.27 30.69
N HIS A 134 -20.97 -6.74 29.52
CA HIS A 134 -20.80 -7.43 28.24
C HIS A 134 -19.32 -7.71 27.94
N SER A 135 -18.42 -6.74 28.17
CA SER A 135 -16.97 -6.94 28.01
C SER A 135 -16.44 -8.05 28.91
N LEU A 136 -16.91 -8.13 30.16
CA LEU A 136 -16.58 -9.23 31.07
C LEU A 136 -17.11 -10.56 30.54
N ALA A 137 -18.35 -10.60 30.04
CA ALA A 137 -18.92 -11.81 29.44
C ALA A 137 -18.12 -12.28 28.21
N VAL A 138 -17.61 -11.37 27.37
CA VAL A 138 -16.72 -11.69 26.25
C VAL A 138 -15.37 -12.21 26.75
N ALA A 139 -14.77 -11.56 27.76
CA ALA A 139 -13.50 -12.00 28.35
C ALA A 139 -13.60 -13.40 28.99
N LEU A 140 -14.76 -13.74 29.54
CA LEU A 140 -15.07 -15.07 30.07
C LEU A 140 -15.55 -16.05 28.99
N ASN A 141 -15.62 -15.64 27.72
CA ASN A 141 -16.12 -16.41 26.58
C ASN A 141 -17.56 -16.93 26.76
N ILE A 142 -18.36 -16.22 27.58
CA ILE A 142 -19.80 -16.44 27.77
C ILE A 142 -20.59 -15.80 26.61
N ALA A 143 -20.13 -14.63 26.15
CA ALA A 143 -20.64 -13.94 24.96
C ALA A 143 -19.57 -13.83 23.87
N LYS A 144 -19.98 -13.59 22.62
CA LYS A 144 -19.07 -13.26 21.51
C LYS A 144 -18.92 -11.75 21.33
N PRO A 145 -17.82 -11.27 20.71
CA PRO A 145 -17.65 -9.86 20.38
C PRO A 145 -18.76 -9.33 19.46
N ASP A 146 -19.04 -8.03 19.53
CA ASP A 146 -20.04 -7.34 18.71
C ASP A 146 -19.67 -7.21 17.24
N SER A 147 -18.40 -7.44 16.90
CA SER A 147 -17.90 -7.19 15.56
C SER A 147 -16.89 -8.21 15.09
N ILE A 148 -16.86 -8.38 13.78
CA ILE A 148 -15.78 -9.07 13.05
C ILE A 148 -15.14 -8.10 12.06
N ASP A 149 -13.87 -8.32 11.79
CA ASP A 149 -13.17 -7.65 10.70
C ASP A 149 -13.11 -8.58 9.49
N GLN A 150 -13.37 -8.02 8.31
CA GLN A 150 -13.25 -8.71 7.03
C GLN A 150 -12.24 -7.97 6.17
N GLN A 151 -11.10 -8.61 5.92
CA GLN A 151 -10.15 -8.13 4.92
C GLN A 151 -10.63 -8.53 3.54
N ILE A 152 -10.79 -7.55 2.67
CA ILE A 152 -11.22 -7.72 1.29
C ILE A 152 -10.03 -7.42 0.39
N ASN A 153 -9.74 -8.36 -0.52
CA ASN A 153 -8.74 -8.16 -1.56
C ASN A 153 -9.46 -7.89 -2.88
N VAL A 154 -9.02 -6.87 -3.60
CA VAL A 154 -9.51 -6.53 -4.94
C VAL A 154 -8.33 -6.48 -5.90
N THR A 155 -8.57 -6.90 -7.15
CA THR A 155 -7.56 -6.85 -8.20
C THR A 155 -8.17 -6.15 -9.40
N VAL A 156 -7.58 -5.01 -9.77
CA VAL A 156 -7.85 -4.35 -11.04
C VAL A 156 -7.04 -5.08 -12.10
N THR A 157 -7.70 -5.70 -13.07
CA THR A 157 -6.96 -6.37 -14.15
C THR A 157 -6.42 -5.33 -15.12
N GLY A 158 -5.28 -5.59 -15.75
CA GLY A 158 -4.63 -4.67 -16.67
C GLY A 158 -3.56 -5.35 -17.49
N THR A 159 -2.67 -4.56 -18.09
CA THR A 159 -1.55 -5.09 -18.88
C THR A 159 -0.50 -5.80 -18.03
N GLY A 160 -0.40 -5.48 -16.73
CA GLY A 160 0.66 -5.95 -15.84
C GLY A 160 2.04 -5.36 -16.18
N VAL A 161 2.05 -4.24 -16.90
CA VAL A 161 3.27 -3.55 -17.34
C VAL A 161 3.31 -2.16 -16.74
N TYR A 162 4.38 -1.85 -16.01
CA TYR A 162 4.57 -0.63 -15.25
C TYR A 162 5.89 0.04 -15.65
N GLY A 163 5.95 1.38 -15.58
CA GLY A 163 7.15 2.16 -15.88
C GLY A 163 7.19 2.72 -17.29
N GLY A 164 8.33 3.34 -17.64
CA GLY A 164 8.47 4.16 -18.84
C GLY A 164 8.99 3.43 -20.09
N ASP A 165 9.28 4.21 -21.12
CA ASP A 165 9.96 3.73 -22.33
C ASP A 165 11.42 3.37 -22.00
N VAL A 166 11.77 2.09 -22.17
CA VAL A 166 13.09 1.58 -21.78
C VAL A 166 14.20 2.18 -22.65
N ALA A 167 13.95 2.45 -23.93
CA ALA A 167 14.98 2.97 -24.83
C ALA A 167 15.36 4.39 -24.43
N GLN A 168 14.37 5.24 -24.13
CA GLN A 168 14.61 6.60 -23.66
C GLN A 168 15.28 6.60 -22.28
N LEU A 169 14.75 5.82 -21.33
CA LEU A 169 15.29 5.78 -19.97
C LEU A 169 16.70 5.16 -19.91
N ALA A 170 17.06 4.28 -20.84
CA ALA A 170 18.41 3.73 -20.95
C ALA A 170 19.47 4.81 -21.27
N GLU A 171 19.10 5.92 -21.91
CA GLU A 171 20.03 7.02 -22.23
C GLU A 171 20.51 7.79 -20.98
N LEU A 172 19.76 7.69 -19.89
CA LEU A 172 20.14 8.27 -18.59
C LEU A 172 21.25 7.47 -17.90
N HIS A 173 21.58 6.26 -18.38
CA HIS A 173 22.59 5.42 -17.77
C HIS A 173 23.96 6.11 -17.68
N ARG A 174 24.59 6.04 -16.51
CA ARG A 174 25.98 6.44 -16.30
C ARG A 174 26.71 5.36 -15.53
N GLN A 175 27.93 5.05 -15.96
CA GLN A 175 28.77 4.11 -15.25
C GLN A 175 29.32 4.74 -13.97
N GLN A 176 29.57 3.89 -12.97
CA GLN A 176 30.34 4.28 -11.80
C GLN A 176 31.81 3.90 -11.96
N ASN A 177 32.68 4.70 -11.39
CA ASN A 177 34.11 4.41 -11.24
C ASN A 177 34.51 4.10 -9.79
N TYR A 178 33.61 4.33 -8.82
CA TYR A 178 33.88 4.19 -7.39
C TYR A 178 32.84 3.31 -6.67
N TRP A 179 32.94 3.20 -5.34
CA TRP A 179 31.97 2.51 -4.48
C TRP A 179 30.72 3.37 -4.21
N ASN A 180 30.07 3.86 -5.25
CA ASN A 180 29.03 4.89 -5.19
C ASN A 180 27.77 4.54 -6.00
N CYS A 181 27.46 3.26 -6.18
CA CYS A 181 26.26 2.79 -6.88
C CYS A 181 24.96 3.45 -6.39
N VAL A 182 24.85 3.71 -5.08
CA VAL A 182 23.73 4.44 -4.48
C VAL A 182 23.63 5.87 -5.02
N LEU A 183 24.75 6.56 -5.20
CA LEU A 183 24.78 7.93 -5.73
C LEU A 183 24.37 7.96 -7.20
N MET A 184 24.96 7.07 -8.01
CA MET A 184 24.69 7.04 -9.45
C MET A 184 23.27 6.58 -9.77
N SER A 185 22.76 5.55 -9.09
CA SER A 185 21.36 5.14 -9.23
C SER A 185 20.38 6.25 -8.82
N SER A 186 20.71 7.02 -7.78
CA SER A 186 19.91 8.19 -7.36
C SER A 186 19.94 9.31 -8.40
N ALA A 187 21.11 9.65 -8.96
CA ALA A 187 21.21 10.66 -10.00
C ALA A 187 20.43 10.28 -11.27
N MET A 188 20.47 9.01 -11.68
CA MET A 188 19.67 8.52 -12.81
C MET A 188 18.16 8.57 -12.53
N ALA A 189 17.75 8.25 -11.29
CA ALA A 189 16.35 8.35 -10.86
C ALA A 189 15.86 9.81 -10.79
N ALA A 190 16.68 10.72 -10.29
CA ALA A 190 16.38 12.15 -10.29
C ALA A 190 16.19 12.66 -11.73
N ALA A 191 17.15 12.38 -12.61
CA ALA A 191 17.12 12.78 -14.01
C ALA A 191 15.87 12.29 -14.74
N GLN A 192 15.42 11.06 -14.45
CA GLN A 192 14.18 10.50 -14.99
C GLN A 192 12.96 11.37 -14.64
N VAL A 193 12.78 11.73 -13.37
CA VAL A 193 11.57 12.46 -12.95
C VAL A 193 11.67 13.97 -13.21
N THR A 194 12.87 14.53 -13.27
CA THR A 194 13.07 15.95 -13.62
C THR A 194 13.16 16.18 -15.13
N ASN A 195 13.14 15.12 -15.93
CA ASN A 195 13.31 15.17 -17.39
C ASN A 195 14.59 15.93 -17.79
N THR A 196 15.70 15.57 -17.14
CA THR A 196 17.04 16.12 -17.39
C THR A 196 18.01 15.00 -17.76
N LEU A 197 19.24 15.35 -18.13
CA LEU A 197 20.32 14.38 -18.21
C LEU A 197 20.81 14.00 -16.81
N THR A 198 21.36 12.80 -16.67
CA THR A 198 22.05 12.37 -15.46
C THR A 198 23.31 13.19 -15.25
N GLU A 199 23.44 13.75 -14.05
CA GLU A 199 24.61 14.51 -13.61
C GLU A 199 25.88 13.67 -13.64
N ASP A 200 27.01 14.35 -13.89
CA ASP A 200 28.33 13.71 -13.91
C ASP A 200 28.70 13.13 -12.53
N GLU A 201 29.35 11.97 -12.53
CA GLU A 201 29.73 11.25 -11.30
C GLU A 201 30.52 12.12 -10.32
N ASP A 202 31.49 12.90 -10.82
CA ASP A 202 32.33 13.77 -9.99
C ASP A 202 31.49 14.84 -9.27
N THR A 203 30.47 15.38 -9.92
CA THR A 203 29.54 16.36 -9.34
C THR A 203 28.73 15.72 -8.21
N VAL A 204 28.15 14.54 -8.46
CA VAL A 204 27.32 13.83 -7.48
C VAL A 204 28.17 13.39 -6.27
N VAL A 205 29.41 12.94 -6.51
CA VAL A 205 30.37 12.58 -5.46
C VAL A 205 30.77 13.80 -4.62
N ALA A 206 31.00 14.96 -5.24
CA ALA A 206 31.31 16.20 -4.52
C ALA A 206 30.16 16.59 -3.58
N TRP A 207 28.92 16.59 -4.08
CA TRP A 207 27.73 16.83 -3.27
C TRP A 207 27.63 15.85 -2.09
N ALA A 208 27.77 14.54 -2.34
CA ALA A 208 27.66 13.53 -1.30
C ALA A 208 28.73 13.65 -0.19
N LYS A 209 29.89 14.26 -0.47
CA LYS A 209 30.93 14.54 0.54
C LYS A 209 30.61 15.74 1.41
N GLU A 210 29.79 16.68 0.93
CA GLU A 210 29.37 17.85 1.69
C GLU A 210 28.25 17.52 2.69
N LEU A 211 27.40 16.55 2.34
CA LEU A 211 26.24 16.16 3.13
C LEU A 211 26.59 15.27 4.32
N ASP A 212 25.97 15.55 5.47
CA ASP A 212 26.07 14.66 6.64
C ASP A 212 25.14 13.45 6.49
N SER A 213 25.63 12.29 6.91
CA SER A 213 24.85 11.05 6.97
C SER A 213 23.76 11.18 8.04
N ILE A 214 22.54 10.83 7.68
CA ILE A 214 21.42 10.67 8.62
C ILE A 214 21.42 9.28 9.24
N VAL A 215 22.01 8.29 8.57
CA VAL A 215 22.15 6.91 9.08
C VAL A 215 23.28 6.82 10.11
N SER A 216 24.37 7.55 9.91
CA SER A 216 25.53 7.59 10.80
C SER A 216 25.84 9.03 11.23
N PRO A 217 25.12 9.56 12.23
CA PRO A 217 25.33 10.93 12.70
C PRO A 217 26.78 11.21 13.12
N GLY A 218 27.29 12.38 12.73
CA GLY A 218 28.68 12.78 12.96
C GLY A 218 29.66 12.39 11.84
N ARG A 219 29.17 11.80 10.75
CA ARG A 219 29.95 11.45 9.57
C ARG A 219 29.36 12.08 8.31
N LYS A 220 30.19 12.33 7.30
CA LYS A 220 29.73 12.60 5.92
C LYS A 220 29.10 11.35 5.30
N MET A 221 28.10 11.57 4.45
CA MET A 221 27.38 10.54 3.69
C MET A 221 28.37 9.69 2.89
N PHE A 222 29.20 10.35 2.07
CA PHE A 222 30.28 9.72 1.33
C PHE A 222 31.63 10.26 1.77
N LEU A 223 32.56 9.38 2.14
CA LEU A 223 33.84 9.78 2.73
C LEU A 223 34.92 10.03 1.68
N SER A 224 35.04 9.13 0.71
CA SER A 224 36.11 9.14 -0.29
C SER A 224 35.84 8.10 -1.37
N GLU A 225 36.24 8.43 -2.59
CA GLU A 225 36.30 7.55 -3.76
C GLU A 225 37.21 6.34 -3.55
N ARG A 226 38.16 6.45 -2.62
CA ARG A 226 39.21 5.45 -2.34
C ARG A 226 38.86 4.50 -1.22
N LEU A 227 37.68 4.64 -0.62
CA LEU A 227 37.20 3.76 0.44
C LEU A 227 36.13 2.83 -0.12
N GLU A 228 36.19 1.56 0.25
CA GLU A 228 35.17 0.55 -0.10
C GLU A 228 33.92 0.71 0.78
N MET A 229 33.41 1.94 0.82
CA MET A 229 32.33 2.35 1.70
C MET A 229 31.44 3.36 0.99
N GLY A 230 30.33 2.86 0.46
CA GLY A 230 29.32 3.69 -0.19
C GLY A 230 28.44 4.48 0.78
N ALA A 231 27.55 5.28 0.19
CA ALA A 231 26.45 5.91 0.91
C ALA A 231 25.35 4.89 1.24
N TRP A 232 24.52 5.20 2.23
CA TRP A 232 23.33 4.40 2.55
C TRP A 232 22.15 4.83 1.67
N PRO A 233 21.24 3.91 1.27
CA PRO A 233 20.02 4.28 0.54
C PRO A 233 19.17 5.36 1.26
N LYS A 234 19.08 5.28 2.59
CA LYS A 234 18.43 6.32 3.41
C LYS A 234 19.15 7.68 3.35
N ASP A 235 20.47 7.69 3.26
CA ASP A 235 21.23 8.94 3.09
C ASP A 235 20.95 9.55 1.70
N ALA A 236 20.75 8.71 0.67
CA ALA A 236 20.50 9.17 -0.69
C ALA A 236 19.23 10.02 -0.83
N VAL A 237 18.23 9.85 0.05
CA VAL A 237 17.06 10.74 0.12
C VAL A 237 17.50 12.19 0.34
N ARG A 238 18.46 12.43 1.25
CA ARG A 238 18.99 13.78 1.50
C ARG A 238 19.75 14.32 0.29
N LEU A 239 20.50 13.49 -0.41
CA LEU A 239 21.19 13.89 -1.65
C LEU A 239 20.17 14.31 -2.71
N LEU A 240 19.13 13.50 -2.93
CA LEU A 240 18.07 13.73 -3.89
C LEU A 240 17.36 15.07 -3.63
N GLU A 241 16.89 15.27 -2.41
CA GLU A 241 16.07 16.44 -2.05
C GLU A 241 16.87 17.75 -1.93
N GLN A 242 18.19 17.68 -1.76
CA GLN A 242 19.03 18.89 -1.68
C GLN A 242 19.57 19.36 -3.03
N HIS A 243 19.68 18.47 -4.02
CA HIS A 243 20.31 18.78 -5.29
C HIS A 243 19.37 18.69 -6.51
N TRP A 244 18.19 18.10 -6.36
CA TRP A 244 17.17 18.08 -7.40
C TRP A 244 15.80 18.53 -6.87
N ALA A 245 14.93 18.98 -7.79
CA ALA A 245 13.56 19.37 -7.48
C ALA A 245 12.65 18.13 -7.34
N VAL A 246 12.97 17.28 -6.36
CA VAL A 246 12.31 15.99 -6.12
C VAL A 246 12.03 15.80 -4.63
N THR A 247 11.07 14.92 -4.33
CA THR A 247 10.91 14.28 -3.01
C THR A 247 11.30 12.83 -3.11
N ALA A 248 11.84 12.25 -2.05
CA ALA A 248 12.16 10.83 -2.03
C ALA A 248 11.79 10.14 -0.71
N VAL A 249 11.35 8.89 -0.80
CA VAL A 249 11.03 8.06 0.36
C VAL A 249 11.74 6.72 0.23
N ASN A 250 12.54 6.37 1.23
CA ASN A 250 13.18 5.06 1.35
C ASN A 250 12.41 4.17 2.34
N THR A 251 12.02 2.98 1.91
CA THR A 251 11.25 2.00 2.69
C THR A 251 11.95 0.65 2.67
N THR A 252 11.96 -0.03 3.81
CA THR A 252 12.39 -1.43 3.95
C THR A 252 11.23 -2.26 4.47
N TYR A 253 11.08 -3.51 3.99
CA TYR A 253 9.90 -4.34 4.30
C TYR A 253 10.16 -5.41 5.36
N ALA A 254 11.33 -5.39 6.01
CA ALA A 254 11.61 -6.17 7.21
C ALA A 254 11.02 -5.54 8.47
N THR A 255 11.01 -6.30 9.57
CA THR A 255 10.59 -5.83 10.88
C THR A 255 11.81 -5.32 11.65
N TYR A 256 11.72 -4.09 12.15
CA TYR A 256 12.77 -3.44 12.96
C TYR A 256 12.20 -3.01 14.31
N ASP A 257 13.07 -2.94 15.32
CA ASP A 257 12.73 -2.34 16.60
C ASP A 257 12.77 -0.80 16.53
N ALA A 258 12.37 -0.14 17.62
CA ALA A 258 12.36 1.32 17.71
C ALA A 258 13.76 1.96 17.55
N ASN A 259 14.84 1.19 17.70
CA ASN A 259 16.21 1.65 17.53
C ASN A 259 16.76 1.35 16.12
N GLY A 260 15.91 0.84 15.21
CA GLY A 260 16.30 0.49 13.84
C GLY A 260 17.10 -0.81 13.73
N LYS A 261 17.14 -1.64 14.78
CA LYS A 261 17.76 -2.97 14.70
C LYS A 261 16.76 -3.95 14.12
N ARG A 262 17.20 -4.73 13.14
CA ARG A 262 16.39 -5.76 12.47
C ARG A 262 15.98 -6.84 13.48
N ILE A 263 14.67 -7.03 13.64
CA ILE A 263 14.06 -8.11 14.44
C ILE A 263 13.88 -9.35 13.57
N ALA A 264 13.33 -9.18 12.37
CA ALA A 264 13.06 -10.27 11.44
C ALA A 264 13.24 -9.80 9.99
N GLY A 265 13.76 -10.69 9.15
CA GLY A 265 13.90 -10.42 7.73
C GLY A 265 12.61 -10.41 6.95
N ALA A 266 12.62 -9.74 5.81
CA ALA A 266 11.46 -9.70 4.93
C ALA A 266 11.10 -11.09 4.40
N THR A 267 9.82 -11.41 4.47
CA THR A 267 9.20 -12.65 4.01
C THR A 267 8.79 -12.55 2.53
N ALA A 268 8.35 -13.66 1.94
CA ALA A 268 7.80 -13.65 0.58
C ALA A 268 6.53 -12.78 0.46
N ALA A 269 5.71 -12.72 1.51
CA ALA A 269 4.54 -11.86 1.55
C ALA A 269 4.94 -10.37 1.58
N ASP A 270 6.05 -10.05 2.24
CA ASP A 270 6.63 -8.71 2.25
C ASP A 270 7.16 -8.33 0.86
N GLY A 271 7.82 -9.26 0.17
CA GLY A 271 8.25 -9.09 -1.22
C GLY A 271 7.10 -8.83 -2.19
N GLN A 272 5.96 -9.51 -2.02
CA GLN A 272 4.78 -9.25 -2.84
C GLN A 272 4.20 -7.85 -2.60
N ARG A 273 4.22 -7.36 -1.36
CA ARG A 273 3.81 -5.98 -1.05
C ARG A 273 4.80 -4.96 -1.61
N ALA A 274 6.09 -5.22 -1.49
CA ALA A 274 7.14 -4.36 -2.05
C ALA A 274 7.04 -4.26 -3.57
N LEU A 275 6.83 -5.36 -4.28
CA LEU A 275 6.63 -5.36 -5.72
C LEU A 275 5.37 -4.57 -6.12
N ASN A 276 4.25 -4.75 -5.41
CA ASN A 276 3.02 -4.02 -5.69
C ASN A 276 3.18 -2.50 -5.44
N ASP A 277 3.97 -2.11 -4.43
CA ASP A 277 4.30 -0.70 -4.16
C ASP A 277 5.25 -0.10 -5.20
N LEU A 278 6.23 -0.87 -5.67
CA LEU A 278 7.12 -0.50 -6.76
C LEU A 278 6.33 -0.31 -8.06
N ASP A 279 5.48 -1.28 -8.41
CA ASP A 279 4.63 -1.26 -9.61
C ASP A 279 3.69 -0.04 -9.58
N ALA A 280 3.11 0.26 -8.41
CA ALA A 280 2.25 1.42 -8.25
C ALA A 280 3.00 2.73 -8.44
N ALA A 281 4.20 2.86 -7.85
CA ALA A 281 5.04 4.05 -8.01
C ALA A 281 5.49 4.26 -9.47
N LEU A 282 5.84 3.18 -10.17
CA LEU A 282 6.14 3.22 -11.60
C LEU A 282 4.93 3.62 -12.44
N ALA A 283 3.72 3.13 -12.13
CA ALA A 283 2.49 3.54 -12.81
C ALA A 283 2.21 5.04 -12.66
N GLN A 284 2.57 5.60 -11.50
CA GLN A 284 2.41 7.01 -11.17
C GLN A 284 3.54 7.90 -11.70
N GLY A 285 4.47 7.34 -12.48
CA GLY A 285 5.57 8.07 -13.09
C GLY A 285 6.72 8.43 -12.15
N SER A 286 6.77 7.84 -10.95
CA SER A 286 7.94 7.97 -10.06
C SER A 286 9.11 7.13 -10.58
N ALA A 287 10.34 7.55 -10.27
CA ALA A 287 11.54 6.74 -10.51
C ALA A 287 11.84 5.89 -9.28
N ILE A 288 12.43 4.72 -9.52
CA ILE A 288 12.69 3.72 -8.50
C ILE A 288 14.17 3.39 -8.44
N THR A 289 14.74 3.38 -7.23
CA THR A 289 15.98 2.65 -6.96
C THR A 289 15.76 1.58 -5.91
N VAL A 290 16.49 0.47 -6.05
CA VAL A 290 16.40 -0.66 -5.14
C VAL A 290 17.77 -1.21 -4.78
N GLY A 291 17.89 -1.70 -3.55
CA GLY A 291 19.08 -2.40 -3.11
C GLY A 291 19.04 -3.88 -3.44
N ILE A 292 20.09 -4.41 -4.07
CA ILE A 292 20.18 -5.81 -4.49
C ILE A 292 21.47 -6.48 -4.02
N ASN A 293 21.51 -7.80 -4.18
CA ASN A 293 22.76 -8.53 -4.36
C ASN A 293 23.06 -8.73 -5.86
N ASN A 294 24.14 -8.14 -6.36
CA ASN A 294 24.47 -8.18 -7.79
C ASN A 294 24.75 -9.59 -8.32
N ASN A 295 25.47 -10.44 -7.58
CA ASN A 295 25.74 -11.83 -7.97
C ASN A 295 24.43 -12.61 -8.14
N ALA A 296 23.46 -12.41 -7.25
CA ALA A 296 22.16 -13.06 -7.33
C ALA A 296 21.39 -12.63 -8.58
N LEU A 297 21.42 -11.35 -8.92
CA LEU A 297 20.80 -10.84 -10.14
C LEU A 297 21.52 -11.36 -11.40
N TYR A 298 22.83 -11.16 -11.50
CA TYR A 298 23.60 -11.48 -12.70
C TYR A 298 23.71 -12.99 -12.96
N SER A 299 23.54 -13.83 -11.93
CA SER A 299 23.52 -15.28 -12.09
C SER A 299 22.41 -15.80 -13.01
N SER A 300 21.39 -14.98 -13.30
CA SER A 300 20.35 -15.34 -14.29
C SER A 300 20.77 -15.10 -15.73
N VAL A 301 21.89 -14.41 -15.98
CA VAL A 301 22.37 -14.09 -17.32
C VAL A 301 23.17 -15.29 -17.88
N PRO A 302 22.80 -15.84 -19.05
CA PRO A 302 23.54 -16.94 -19.65
C PRO A 302 25.03 -16.62 -19.84
N GLY A 303 25.89 -17.51 -19.36
CA GLY A 303 27.34 -17.37 -19.51
C GLY A 303 28.02 -16.45 -18.49
N TRP A 304 27.26 -15.81 -17.59
CA TRP A 304 27.85 -15.08 -16.47
C TRP A 304 28.64 -16.01 -15.54
N LYS A 305 29.75 -15.51 -15.01
CA LYS A 305 30.58 -16.21 -14.03
C LYS A 305 30.86 -15.28 -12.85
N PRO A 306 30.81 -15.77 -11.60
CA PRO A 306 31.14 -14.97 -10.44
C PRO A 306 32.62 -14.58 -10.45
N GLY A 307 32.94 -13.39 -9.95
CA GLY A 307 34.32 -12.92 -9.79
C GLY A 307 35.12 -13.65 -8.69
N SER A 308 34.45 -14.44 -7.85
CA SER A 308 35.07 -15.20 -6.76
C SER A 308 34.66 -16.67 -6.80
N ALA A 309 35.49 -17.57 -6.26
CA ALA A 309 35.17 -18.99 -6.15
C ALA A 309 34.00 -19.29 -5.18
N ASN A 310 33.80 -18.44 -4.17
CA ASN A 310 32.72 -18.55 -3.18
C ASN A 310 31.85 -17.27 -3.18
N PRO A 311 31.05 -17.05 -4.24
CA PRO A 311 30.26 -15.84 -4.36
C PRO A 311 29.16 -15.74 -3.30
N ASN A 312 28.96 -14.53 -2.80
CA ASN A 312 27.85 -14.20 -1.91
C ASN A 312 26.62 -13.82 -2.73
N PHE A 313 25.49 -14.50 -2.47
CA PHE A 313 24.21 -14.30 -3.15
C PHE A 313 23.10 -13.72 -2.26
N THR A 314 23.39 -13.42 -1.00
CA THR A 314 22.35 -13.14 0.02
C THR A 314 22.54 -11.84 0.76
N THR A 315 23.73 -11.23 0.69
CA THR A 315 23.99 -9.94 1.35
C THR A 315 23.85 -8.79 0.35
N TYR A 316 23.06 -7.78 0.71
CA TYR A 316 22.99 -6.52 -0.03
C TYR A 316 24.39 -5.97 -0.30
N ASN A 317 24.67 -5.59 -1.55
CA ASN A 317 25.97 -5.04 -1.93
C ASN A 317 25.91 -4.03 -3.09
N HIS A 318 24.73 -3.75 -3.66
CA HIS A 318 24.62 -2.91 -4.85
C HIS A 318 23.26 -2.22 -4.94
N GLN A 319 23.20 -1.03 -5.56
CA GLN A 319 21.96 -0.28 -5.79
C GLN A 319 21.79 -0.02 -7.29
N ILE A 320 20.57 -0.21 -7.80
CA ILE A 320 20.24 -0.05 -9.23
C ILE A 320 18.95 0.76 -9.40
N GLN A 321 18.73 1.32 -10.59
CA GLN A 321 17.48 1.98 -10.96
C GLN A 321 16.58 1.02 -11.74
N VAL A 322 15.30 0.93 -11.38
CA VAL A 322 14.29 0.14 -12.11
C VAL A 322 13.53 1.05 -13.07
N LEU A 323 13.48 0.67 -14.34
CA LEU A 323 12.87 1.48 -15.42
C LEU A 323 11.46 0.99 -15.75
N ARG A 324 11.30 -0.33 -15.80
CA ARG A 324 10.07 -1.00 -16.25
C ARG A 324 9.96 -2.38 -15.64
N VAL A 325 8.74 -2.77 -15.27
CA VAL A 325 8.38 -4.12 -14.85
C VAL A 325 7.27 -4.64 -15.76
N ASP A 326 7.42 -5.87 -16.24
CA ASP A 326 6.39 -6.61 -16.95
C ASP A 326 6.11 -7.89 -16.16
N VAL A 327 5.12 -7.83 -15.28
CA VAL A 327 4.73 -8.93 -14.40
C VAL A 327 4.08 -10.06 -15.21
N ALA A 328 3.39 -9.72 -16.30
CA ALA A 328 2.73 -10.69 -17.17
C ALA A 328 3.73 -11.63 -17.86
N ASN A 329 4.89 -11.11 -18.26
CA ASN A 329 5.96 -11.86 -18.92
C ASN A 329 7.15 -12.17 -17.98
N GLY A 330 7.10 -11.74 -16.72
CA GLY A 330 8.13 -11.99 -15.72
C GLY A 330 9.47 -11.32 -16.03
N LYS A 331 9.45 -10.06 -16.49
CA LYS A 331 10.64 -9.29 -16.89
C LYS A 331 10.78 -7.97 -16.14
N VAL A 332 12.01 -7.50 -16.00
CA VAL A 332 12.34 -6.18 -15.46
C VAL A 332 13.50 -5.57 -16.25
N TRP A 333 13.46 -4.25 -16.46
CA TRP A 333 14.53 -3.50 -17.11
C TRP A 333 15.12 -2.49 -16.15
N VAL A 334 16.44 -2.40 -16.12
CA VAL A 334 17.16 -1.61 -15.13
C VAL A 334 18.28 -0.78 -15.77
N ASN A 335 18.57 0.36 -15.16
CA ASN A 335 19.87 1.01 -15.32
C ASN A 335 20.75 0.61 -14.14
N ASP A 336 21.90 0.07 -14.45
CA ASP A 336 22.88 -0.40 -13.47
C ASP A 336 24.24 0.23 -13.81
N SER A 337 24.74 1.08 -12.93
CA SER A 337 26.00 1.80 -13.12
C SER A 337 27.23 0.88 -13.16
N ALA A 338 27.11 -0.39 -12.72
CA ALA A 338 28.17 -1.39 -12.85
C ALA A 338 28.19 -2.08 -14.22
N LEU A 339 27.17 -1.87 -15.06
CA LEU A 339 27.06 -2.44 -16.41
C LEU A 339 27.48 -1.43 -17.49
N PRO A 340 27.90 -1.87 -18.68
CA PRO A 340 28.36 -0.98 -19.76
C PRO A 340 27.26 -0.19 -20.46
N SER A 341 25.98 -0.54 -20.24
CA SER A 341 24.84 0.08 -20.91
C SER A 341 23.59 0.09 -20.04
N GLY A 342 22.72 1.06 -20.28
CA GLY A 342 21.39 1.15 -19.67
C GLY A 342 20.37 0.17 -20.25
N GLY A 343 19.20 0.08 -19.59
CA GLY A 343 18.06 -0.69 -20.06
C GLY A 343 18.27 -2.21 -20.09
N THR A 344 19.12 -2.74 -19.22
CA THR A 344 19.42 -4.18 -19.20
C THR A 344 18.20 -4.97 -18.71
N GLU A 345 17.81 -6.01 -19.46
CA GLU A 345 16.71 -6.91 -19.11
C GLU A 345 17.18 -8.03 -18.17
N PHE A 346 16.41 -8.29 -17.11
CA PHE A 346 16.54 -9.47 -16.25
C PHE A 346 15.19 -10.16 -16.06
N SER A 347 15.22 -11.41 -15.59
CA SER A 347 13.99 -12.06 -15.14
C SER A 347 13.52 -11.45 -13.82
N LEU A 348 12.20 -11.25 -13.70
CA LEU A 348 11.59 -10.71 -12.49
C LEU A 348 11.87 -11.62 -11.28
N SER A 349 11.95 -12.93 -11.46
CA SER A 349 12.27 -13.86 -10.37
C SER A 349 13.70 -13.71 -9.84
N ALA A 350 14.68 -13.50 -10.72
CA ALA A 350 16.06 -13.22 -10.31
C ALA A 350 16.16 -11.87 -9.61
N PHE A 351 15.47 -10.86 -10.14
CA PHE A 351 15.34 -9.56 -9.50
C PHE A 351 14.75 -9.65 -8.09
N MET A 352 13.59 -10.28 -7.91
CA MET A 352 12.96 -10.44 -6.59
C MET A 352 13.87 -11.16 -5.59
N LYS A 353 14.60 -12.19 -6.05
CA LYS A 353 15.58 -12.89 -5.21
C LYS A 353 16.76 -12.00 -4.82
N SER A 354 17.27 -11.20 -5.76
CA SER A 354 18.38 -10.27 -5.51
C SER A 354 17.97 -9.13 -4.57
N TRP A 355 16.74 -8.64 -4.70
CA TRP A 355 16.16 -7.55 -3.92
C TRP A 355 15.85 -7.96 -2.47
N GLN A 356 15.52 -9.23 -2.24
CA GLN A 356 15.35 -9.76 -0.88
C GLN A 356 16.60 -9.58 0.00
N ALA A 357 17.80 -9.52 -0.60
CA ALA A 357 19.06 -9.34 0.13
C ALA A 357 19.15 -8.01 0.91
N SER A 358 18.33 -7.02 0.55
CA SER A 358 18.21 -5.72 1.22
C SER A 358 16.91 -5.56 2.03
N ASP A 359 16.19 -6.67 2.27
CA ASP A 359 14.83 -6.63 2.83
C ASP A 359 13.84 -5.81 1.97
N TYR A 360 14.00 -5.92 0.66
CA TYR A 360 13.24 -5.17 -0.34
C TYR A 360 13.35 -3.65 -0.19
N ASP A 361 14.57 -3.14 0.01
CA ASP A 361 14.87 -1.70 0.02
C ASP A 361 14.28 -1.01 -1.23
N LEU A 362 13.36 -0.09 -1.03
CA LEU A 362 12.66 0.65 -2.08
C LEU A 362 12.83 2.14 -1.85
N THR A 363 13.51 2.82 -2.77
CA THR A 363 13.51 4.27 -2.82
C THR A 363 12.63 4.74 -3.97
N VAL A 364 11.55 5.44 -3.63
CA VAL A 364 10.65 6.09 -4.58
C VAL A 364 11.03 7.55 -4.69
N VAL A 365 11.27 8.02 -5.91
CA VAL A 365 11.63 9.41 -6.22
C VAL A 365 10.54 10.01 -7.08
N SER A 366 10.00 11.17 -6.67
CA SER A 366 8.91 11.86 -7.38
C SER A 366 9.30 13.31 -7.63
N ALA A 367 8.96 13.85 -8.80
CA ALA A 367 9.18 15.25 -9.10
C ALA A 367 8.32 16.15 -8.20
N ILE A 368 8.89 17.26 -7.74
CA ILE A 368 8.10 18.35 -7.15
C ILE A 368 7.44 19.10 -8.31
N PRO A 369 6.10 19.22 -8.36
CA PRO A 369 5.44 19.99 -9.40
C PRO A 369 5.97 21.43 -9.40
N GLN A 370 6.54 21.87 -10.52
CA GLN A 370 6.94 23.27 -10.65
C GLN A 370 5.67 24.14 -10.65
N ALA A 371 5.66 25.20 -9.84
CA ALA A 371 4.57 26.17 -9.82
C ALA A 371 4.50 26.88 -11.19
N GLY A 372 3.69 26.36 -12.11
CA GLY A 372 3.55 26.92 -13.45
C GLY A 372 2.87 26.04 -14.50
N SER A 373 2.81 24.73 -14.33
CA SER A 373 2.17 23.83 -15.32
C SER A 373 0.76 23.40 -14.90
N ALA A 374 -0.13 24.37 -14.69
CA ALA A 374 -1.55 24.11 -14.87
C ALA A 374 -1.77 23.98 -16.39
N SER A 375 -1.72 22.77 -16.92
CA SER A 375 -2.06 22.52 -18.31
C SER A 375 -3.51 22.95 -18.52
N ALA A 376 -3.68 23.95 -19.39
CA ALA A 376 -4.97 24.36 -19.90
C ALA A 376 -5.63 23.14 -20.55
N SER A 377 -6.68 22.62 -19.91
CA SER A 377 -7.64 21.75 -20.58
C SER A 377 -8.38 22.60 -21.61
N THR A 378 -7.87 22.66 -22.83
CA THR A 378 -8.66 23.15 -23.96
C THR A 378 -9.73 22.12 -24.26
N ALA A 379 -10.94 22.43 -23.80
CA ALA A 379 -12.16 21.89 -24.37
C ALA A 379 -12.22 22.31 -25.85
N ALA A 380 -12.36 21.32 -26.72
CA ALA A 380 -12.96 21.43 -28.05
C ALA A 380 -13.68 20.12 -28.35
#